data_AF-A0A645GML5-F1
#
_entry.id   AF-A0A645GML5-F1
#
_cell.length_a   1.000
_cell.length_b   1.000
_cell.length_c   1.000
_cell.angle_alpha   90.00
_cell.angle_beta   90.00
_cell.angle_gamma   90.00
#
_symmetry.space_group_name_H-M   'P 1'
#
loop_
_entity.id
_entity.type
_entity.pdbx_description
1 polymer ?
#
loop_
_entity_poly.entity_id
_entity_poly.type
_entity_poly.pdbx_seq_one_letter_code
_entity_poly.pdbx_strand_id
1 'polypeptide(L)' 'MEVTKEGLVVREISKDITVDELKSMTEAELIIPNNLAYMAV' A
#
# COMPACT_ATOMS: atom_id res chain seq x y z
N MET A 1 -7.50 -2.57 -0.74
CA MET A 1 -7.19 -1.12 -0.65
C MET A 1 -8.46 -0.37 -0.31
N GLU A 2 -8.38 0.70 0.47
CA GLU A 2 -9.54 1.48 0.93
C GLU A 2 -9.30 2.97 0.65
N VAL A 3 -10.26 3.64 -0.02
CA VAL A 3 -10.16 5.07 -0.33
C VAL A 3 -10.69 5.86 0.85
N THR A 4 -9.88 6.76 1.37
CA THR A 4 -10.26 7.66 2.47
C THR A 4 -10.13 9.12 2.01
N LYS A 5 -10.64 10.06 2.81
CA LYS A 5 -10.50 11.50 2.51
C LYS A 5 -9.04 11.99 2.57
N GLU A 6 -8.18 11.25 3.25
CA GLU A 6 -6.77 11.57 3.44
C GLU A 6 -5.86 10.87 2.41
N GLY A 7 -6.35 9.85 1.70
CA GLY A 7 -5.55 9.09 0.74
C GLY A 7 -5.99 7.65 0.57
N LEU A 8 -5.17 6.85 -0.11
CA LEU A 8 -5.45 5.42 -0.33
C LEU A 8 -4.78 4.58 0.76
N VAL A 9 -5.58 3.95 1.60
CA VAL A 9 -5.08 3.05 2.65
C VAL A 9 -4.77 1.69 2.05
N VAL A 10 -3.50 1.32 2.12
CA VAL A 10 -3.01 0.03 1.66
C VAL A 10 -2.84 -0.89 2.85
N ARG A 11 -3.76 -1.84 3.05
CA ARG A 11 -3.72 -2.78 4.18
C ARG A 11 -2.92 -4.04 3.87
N GLU A 12 -2.73 -4.35 2.60
CA GLU A 12 -2.13 -5.60 2.13
C GLU A 12 -1.36 -5.34 0.84
N ILE A 13 -0.15 -5.89 0.72
CA ILE A 13 0.69 -5.85 -0.50
C ILE A 13 1.28 -7.22 -0.82
N SER A 14 1.68 -7.43 -2.08
CA SER A 14 2.43 -8.65 -2.44
C SER A 14 3.79 -8.67 -1.73
N LYS A 15 4.26 -9.87 -1.33
CA LYS A 15 5.62 -10.06 -0.80
C LYS A 15 6.72 -9.71 -1.82
N ASP A 16 6.40 -9.74 -3.10
CA ASP A 16 7.35 -9.45 -4.17
C ASP A 16 7.52 -7.94 -4.42
N ILE A 17 6.67 -7.10 -3.83
CA ILE A 17 6.74 -5.64 -3.97
C ILE A 17 7.05 -4.98 -2.63
N THR A 18 7.83 -3.90 -2.67
CA THR A 18 8.07 -3.07 -1.49
C THR A 18 7.09 -1.89 -1.45
N VAL A 19 6.95 -1.29 -0.27
CA VAL A 19 6.15 -0.07 -0.10
C VAL A 19 6.69 1.09 -0.96
N ASP A 20 8.02 1.21 -1.08
CA ASP A 20 8.67 2.23 -1.92
C ASP A 20 8.41 2.02 -3.42
N GLU A 21 8.46 0.77 -3.88
CA GLU A 21 8.09 0.42 -5.25
C GLU A 21 6.63 0.79 -5.52
N LEU A 22 5.72 0.40 -4.61
CA LEU A 22 4.31 0.71 -4.74
C LEU A 22 4.05 2.23 -4.80
N LYS A 23 4.73 3.01 -3.96
CA LYS A 23 4.66 4.48 -3.99
C LYS A 23 5.24 5.07 -5.29
N SER A 24 6.25 4.45 -5.87
CA SER A 24 6.84 4.91 -7.14
C SER A 24 5.98 4.55 -8.35
N MET A 25 5.22 3.45 -8.27
CA MET A 25 4.30 3.01 -9.30
C MET A 25 2.99 3.80 -9.34
N THR A 26 2.66 4.52 -8.26
CA THR A 26 1.40 5.26 -8.14
C THR A 26 1.65 6.71 -7.77
N GLU A 27 1.07 7.66 -8.51
CA GLU A 27 1.12 9.09 -8.18
C GLU A 27 0.15 9.49 -7.05
N ALA A 28 -0.40 8.51 -6.32
CA ALA A 28 -1.37 8.71 -5.25
C ALA A 28 -0.69 8.72 -3.87
N GLU A 29 -1.24 9.50 -2.94
CA GLU A 29 -0.80 9.47 -1.55
C GLU A 29 -1.26 8.17 -0.87
N LEU A 30 -0.31 7.27 -0.63
CA LEU A 30 -0.55 5.97 -0.01
C LEU A 30 -0.37 6.04 1.50
N ILE A 31 -1.42 5.68 2.22
CA ILE A 31 -1.41 5.56 3.68
C ILE A 31 -1.10 4.10 4.01
N ILE A 32 0.07 3.87 4.59
CA ILE A 32 0.56 2.53 4.95
C ILE A 32 0.44 2.35 6.47
N PRO A 33 -0.54 1.58 6.97
CA PRO A 33 -0.69 1.32 8.39
C PRO A 33 0.42 0.39 8.89
N ASN A 34 0.77 0.49 10.18
CA ASN A 34 1.80 -0.36 10.80
C ASN A 34 1.48 -1.87 10.74
N ASN A 35 0.20 -2.23 10.57
CA ASN A 35 -0.27 -3.61 10.46
C ASN A 35 -0.44 -4.05 9.00
N LEU A 36 0.46 -3.60 8.12
CA LEU A 36 0.47 -4.00 6.71
C LEU A 36 0.70 -5.50 6.59
N ALA A 37 -0.24 -6.23 5.99
CA ALA A 37 -0.08 -7.65 5.73
C ALA A 37 0.62 -7.87 4.38
N TYR A 38 1.43 -8.91 4.32
CA TYR A 38 2.08 -9.32 3.08
C TYR A 38 1.47 -10.61 2.57
N MET A 39 0.85 -10.54 1.39
CA MET A 39 0.26 -11.70 0.72
C MET A 39 1.34 -12.44 -0.07
N ALA A 40 1.48 -13.74 0.17
CA ALA A 40 2.21 -14.63 -0.73
C ALA A 40 1.22 -15.03 -1.83
N VAL A 41 1.43 -14.53 -3.04
CA VAL A 41 0.68 -14.98 -4.22
C VAL A 41 1.17 -16.34 -4.70
#